data_AF-A0A147GQG6-F1
#
_entry.id   AF-A0A147GQG6-F1
#
_cell.length_a   1.000
_cell.length_b   1.000
_cell.length_c   1.000
_cell.angle_alpha   90.00
_cell.angle_beta   90.00
_cell.angle_gamma   90.00
#
_symmetry.space_group_name_H-M   'P 1'
#
loop_
_entity.id
_entity.type
_entity.pdbx_description
1 polymer ?
#
loop_
_entity_poly.entity_id
_entity_poly.type
_entity_poly.pdbx_seq_one_letter_code
_entity_poly.pdbx_strand_id
1 'polypeptide(L)'
;MADKHLSTQFDSELNGVSSRVMELGGMVESQIRQAIYALLQFDTDAAERVIETEPRVNAMEIEIDRELSSIIARRQPTARDLRLLIAISKTTANLERVGDEANKIARMVKSIIESGSARALPCTELRIAADLASGLLRKALDAFARLDTAGALSILKEDDLIDQEFDGFVRKLVTYMMEDPRTISPSLDLLFLAKAIERIGDHAKNIAEFIIYIVKGADVRHTSMQEIESALK
;
A
#
# COMPACT_ATOMS: atom_id res chain seq x y z
N MET A 1 4.81 0.51 42.32
CA MET A 1 5.97 0.98 41.51
C MET A 1 6.32 0.00 40.39
N ALA A 2 6.33 -1.31 40.63
CA ALA A 2 6.52 -2.32 39.58
C ALA A 2 5.52 -2.21 38.40
N ASP A 3 4.21 -2.04 38.68
CA ASP A 3 3.20 -1.87 37.61
C ASP A 3 3.41 -0.63 36.73
N LYS A 4 3.92 0.46 37.30
CA LYS A 4 4.21 1.68 36.54
C LYS A 4 5.40 1.46 35.60
N HIS A 5 6.45 0.78 36.06
CA HIS A 5 7.60 0.42 35.21
C HIS A 5 7.25 -0.61 34.13
N LEU A 6 6.37 -1.58 34.44
CA LEU A 6 5.86 -2.56 33.48
C LEU A 6 5.01 -1.91 32.39
N SER A 7 4.13 -0.97 32.77
CA SER A 7 3.34 -0.15 31.82
C SER A 7 4.25 0.71 30.93
N THR A 8 5.20 1.44 31.50
CA THR A 8 6.09 2.32 30.72
C THR A 8 6.99 1.54 29.75
N GLN A 9 7.44 0.35 30.13
CA GLN A 9 8.22 -0.50 29.23
C GLN A 9 7.37 -1.07 28.10
N PHE A 10 6.13 -1.46 28.39
CA PHE A 10 5.18 -1.91 27.36
C PHE A 10 4.82 -0.80 26.38
N ASP A 11 4.55 0.41 26.88
CA ASP A 11 4.30 1.59 26.04
C ASP A 11 5.52 1.91 25.14
N SER A 12 6.74 1.72 25.67
CA SER A 12 7.96 1.86 24.88
C SER A 12 8.09 0.77 23.80
N GLU A 13 7.74 -0.48 24.09
CA GLU A 13 7.74 -1.58 23.12
C GLU A 13 6.69 -1.32 22.01
N LEU A 14 5.50 -0.83 22.36
CA LEU A 14 4.44 -0.43 21.42
C LEU A 14 4.86 0.74 20.52
N ASN A 15 5.49 1.76 21.08
CA ASN A 15 6.02 2.89 20.31
C ASN A 15 7.17 2.45 19.39
N GLY A 16 8.01 1.51 19.86
CA GLY A 16 9.10 0.92 19.08
C GLY A 16 8.57 0.25 17.82
N VAL A 17 7.66 -0.72 17.97
CA VAL A 17 7.11 -1.43 16.81
C VAL A 17 6.32 -0.50 15.88
N SER A 18 5.59 0.48 16.42
CA SER A 18 4.88 1.49 15.60
C SER A 18 5.86 2.32 14.76
N SER A 19 7.01 2.69 15.33
CA SER A 19 8.05 3.43 14.61
C SER A 19 8.66 2.61 13.47
N ARG A 20 8.87 1.30 13.68
CA ARG A 20 9.37 0.40 12.64
C ARG A 20 8.40 0.23 11.48
N VAL A 21 7.10 0.17 11.77
CA VAL A 21 6.05 0.10 10.74
C VAL A 21 6.02 1.39 9.92
N MET A 22 6.24 2.56 10.55
CA MET A 22 6.38 3.83 9.83
C MET A 22 7.65 3.92 9.00
N GLU A 23 8.77 3.36 9.48
CA GLU A 23 9.99 3.21 8.68
C GLU A 23 9.76 2.34 7.44
N LEU A 24 9.09 1.19 7.61
CA LEU A 24 8.69 0.32 6.51
C LEU A 24 7.77 1.08 5.52
N GLY A 25 6.76 1.78 6.03
CA GLY A 25 5.84 2.58 5.22
C GLY A 25 6.56 3.64 4.38
N GLY A 26 7.53 4.35 4.96
CA GLY A 26 8.35 5.33 4.23
C GLY A 26 9.22 4.71 3.14
N MET A 27 9.74 3.50 3.36
CA MET A 27 10.50 2.75 2.36
C MET A 27 9.62 2.34 1.18
N VAL A 28 8.45 1.78 1.46
CA VAL A 28 7.47 1.36 0.47
C VAL A 28 6.94 2.56 -0.32
N GLU A 29 6.62 3.67 0.34
CA GLU A 29 6.23 4.92 -0.34
C GLU A 29 7.32 5.41 -1.30
N SER A 30 8.59 5.28 -0.90
CA SER A 30 9.73 5.61 -1.77
C SER A 30 9.84 4.66 -2.98
N GLN A 31 9.66 3.35 -2.78
CA GLN A 31 9.65 2.37 -3.87
C GLN A 31 8.58 2.68 -4.90
N ILE A 32 7.36 3.00 -4.47
CA ILE A 32 6.25 3.36 -5.37
C ILE A 32 6.62 4.58 -6.21
N ARG A 33 7.09 5.67 -5.57
CA ARG A 33 7.50 6.88 -6.30
C ARG A 33 8.60 6.59 -7.33
N GLN A 34 9.58 5.76 -6.97
CA GLN A 34 10.65 5.36 -7.88
C GLN A 34 10.15 4.46 -9.02
N ALA A 35 9.25 3.53 -8.73
CA ALA A 35 8.67 2.63 -9.73
C ALA A 35 7.81 3.42 -10.75
N ILE A 36 7.02 4.38 -10.27
CA ILE A 36 6.24 5.30 -11.12
C ILE A 36 7.17 6.18 -11.95
N TYR A 37 8.23 6.73 -11.35
CA TYR A 37 9.22 7.51 -12.07
C TYR A 37 9.89 6.67 -13.17
N ALA A 38 10.30 5.44 -12.86
CA ALA A 38 10.87 4.50 -13.81
C ALA A 38 9.90 4.23 -14.98
N LEU A 39 8.62 4.02 -14.69
CA LEU A 39 7.59 3.81 -15.71
C LEU A 39 7.43 5.03 -16.64
N LEU A 40 7.39 6.23 -16.07
CA LEU A 40 7.08 7.45 -16.82
C LEU A 40 8.28 8.00 -17.59
N GLN A 41 9.50 7.73 -17.12
CA GLN A 41 10.73 8.19 -17.75
C GLN A 41 11.48 7.08 -18.50
N PHE A 42 11.00 5.84 -18.40
CA PHE A 42 11.71 4.64 -18.87
C PHE A 42 13.15 4.60 -18.31
N ASP A 43 13.28 4.91 -17.02
CA ASP A 43 14.56 4.94 -16.32
C ASP A 43 14.85 3.57 -15.71
N THR A 44 15.79 2.85 -16.34
CA THR A 44 16.24 1.52 -15.91
C THR A 44 16.91 1.54 -14.54
N ASP A 45 17.68 2.58 -14.22
CA ASP A 45 18.39 2.67 -12.94
C ASP A 45 17.39 2.89 -11.79
N ALA A 46 16.33 3.66 -12.03
CA ALA A 46 15.24 3.81 -11.08
C ALA A 46 14.49 2.50 -10.86
N ALA A 47 14.24 1.71 -11.91
CA ALA A 47 13.65 0.38 -11.77
C ALA A 47 14.55 -0.57 -10.97
N GLU A 48 15.86 -0.59 -11.24
CA GLU A 48 16.79 -1.47 -10.54
C GLU A 48 16.84 -1.16 -9.04
N ARG A 49 16.88 0.12 -8.65
CA ARG A 49 16.84 0.53 -7.24
C ARG A 49 15.62 0.00 -6.49
N VAL A 50 14.45 -0.04 -7.13
CA VAL A 50 13.23 -0.59 -6.52
C VAL A 50 13.39 -2.09 -6.28
N ILE A 51 13.89 -2.81 -7.30
CA ILE A 51 14.12 -4.26 -7.25
C ILE A 51 15.15 -4.64 -6.16
N GLU A 52 16.22 -3.87 -6.04
CA GLU A 52 17.27 -4.06 -5.02
C GLU A 52 16.78 -3.75 -3.60
N THR A 53 15.80 -2.87 -3.44
CA THR A 53 15.22 -2.51 -2.13
C THR A 53 14.28 -3.58 -1.60
N GLU A 54 13.65 -4.35 -2.48
CA GLU A 54 12.59 -5.30 -2.11
C GLU A 54 12.97 -6.33 -1.04
N PRO A 55 14.16 -6.98 -1.08
CA PRO A 55 14.54 -7.91 -0.03
C PRO A 55 14.61 -7.27 1.37
N ARG A 56 14.86 -5.95 1.45
CA ARG A 56 14.89 -5.21 2.72
C ARG A 56 13.49 -5.02 3.29
N VAL A 57 12.49 -4.77 2.45
CA VAL A 57 11.07 -4.69 2.84
C VAL A 57 10.62 -6.01 3.47
N ASN A 58 10.91 -7.13 2.80
CA ASN A 58 10.55 -8.47 3.28
C ASN A 58 11.27 -8.82 4.60
N ALA A 59 12.52 -8.42 4.74
CA ALA A 59 13.26 -8.59 6.00
C ALA A 59 12.63 -7.79 7.14
N MET A 60 12.24 -6.54 6.89
CA MET A 60 11.58 -5.70 7.90
C MET A 60 10.21 -6.25 8.33
N GLU A 61 9.42 -6.79 7.40
CA GLU A 61 8.15 -7.47 7.71
C GLU A 61 8.37 -8.59 8.73
N ILE A 62 9.29 -9.52 8.43
CA ILE A 62 9.62 -10.66 9.31
C ILE A 62 10.12 -10.19 10.68
N GLU A 63 10.94 -9.15 10.72
CA GLU A 63 11.45 -8.61 11.98
C GLU A 63 10.36 -7.95 12.84
N ILE A 64 9.44 -7.21 12.22
CA ILE A 64 8.28 -6.61 12.90
C ILE A 64 7.37 -7.72 13.45
N ASP A 65 7.06 -8.75 12.67
CA ASP A 65 6.20 -9.86 13.13
C ASP A 65 6.80 -10.65 14.30
N ARG A 66 8.13 -10.84 14.31
CA ARG A 66 8.84 -11.44 15.44
C ARG A 66 8.72 -10.59 16.70
N GLU A 67 8.85 -9.27 16.55
CA GLU A 67 8.74 -8.32 17.65
C GLU A 67 7.32 -8.31 18.23
N LEU A 68 6.29 -8.24 17.36
CA LEU A 68 4.89 -8.34 17.76
C LEU A 68 4.60 -9.64 18.53
N SER A 69 5.06 -10.78 18.01
CA SER A 69 4.87 -12.09 18.64
C SER A 69 5.51 -12.15 20.04
N SER A 70 6.72 -11.58 20.17
CA SER A 70 7.43 -11.49 21.45
C SER A 70 6.69 -10.61 22.47
N ILE A 71 6.18 -9.46 22.03
CA ILE A 71 5.40 -8.55 22.88
C ILE A 71 4.14 -9.26 23.38
N ILE A 72 3.36 -9.90 22.49
CA ILE A 72 2.13 -10.62 22.84
C ILE A 72 2.44 -11.72 23.87
N ALA A 73 3.46 -12.54 23.61
CA ALA A 73 3.82 -13.66 24.48
C ALA A 73 4.30 -13.22 25.87
N ARG A 74 5.06 -12.12 25.94
CA ARG A 74 5.65 -11.63 27.21
C ARG A 74 4.69 -10.81 28.05
N ARG A 75 3.75 -10.10 27.43
CA ARG A 75 2.97 -9.04 28.10
C ARG A 75 1.51 -9.38 28.34
N GLN A 76 0.95 -10.37 27.64
CA GLN A 76 -0.47 -10.73 27.73
C GLN A 76 -1.38 -9.47 27.65
N PRO A 77 -1.31 -8.73 26.53
CA PRO A 77 -1.92 -7.42 26.39
C PRO A 77 -3.43 -7.43 26.65
N THR A 78 -3.96 -6.29 27.12
CA THR A 78 -5.41 -6.11 27.27
C THR A 78 -6.10 -6.12 25.90
N ALA A 79 -7.43 -6.22 25.87
CA ALA A 79 -8.19 -6.30 24.62
C ALA A 79 -7.88 -5.15 23.65
N ARG A 80 -7.69 -3.91 24.13
CA ARG A 80 -7.36 -2.76 23.29
C ARG A 80 -5.96 -2.88 22.68
N ASP A 81 -4.98 -3.24 23.49
CA ASP A 81 -3.58 -3.33 23.06
C ASP A 81 -3.38 -4.52 22.12
N LEU A 82 -4.10 -5.62 22.35
CA LEU A 82 -4.12 -6.76 21.45
C LEU A 82 -4.70 -6.38 20.08
N ARG A 83 -5.79 -5.60 20.04
CA ARG A 83 -6.33 -5.09 18.75
C ARG A 83 -5.30 -4.24 18.01
N LEU A 84 -4.58 -3.37 18.72
CA LEU A 84 -3.52 -2.55 18.12
C LEU A 84 -2.42 -3.44 17.52
N LEU A 85 -1.91 -4.42 18.28
CA LEU A 85 -0.85 -5.33 17.82
C LEU A 85 -1.29 -6.17 16.61
N ILE A 86 -2.53 -6.67 16.61
CA ILE A 86 -3.10 -7.40 15.46
C ILE A 86 -3.22 -6.49 14.24
N ALA A 87 -3.71 -5.27 14.43
CA ALA A 87 -3.83 -4.30 13.34
C ALA A 87 -2.46 -3.90 12.78
N ILE A 88 -1.43 -3.76 13.62
CA ILE A 88 -0.06 -3.51 13.19
C ILE A 88 0.46 -4.67 12.33
N SER A 89 0.29 -5.92 12.76
CA SER A 89 0.69 -7.09 11.95
C SER A 89 0.01 -7.08 10.58
N LYS A 90 -1.32 -6.88 10.54
CA LYS A 90 -2.05 -6.81 9.27
C LYS A 90 -1.66 -5.62 8.40
N THR A 91 -1.34 -4.48 9.00
CA THR A 91 -0.85 -3.29 8.28
C THR A 91 0.52 -3.56 7.68
N THR A 92 1.41 -4.21 8.43
CA THR A 92 2.76 -4.60 7.97
C THR A 92 2.67 -5.51 6.74
N ALA A 93 1.79 -6.52 6.76
CA ALA A 93 1.55 -7.39 5.61
C ALA A 93 0.92 -6.66 4.41
N ASN A 94 0.13 -5.60 4.61
CA ASN A 94 -0.35 -4.78 3.49
C ASN A 94 0.76 -3.89 2.93
N LEU A 95 1.67 -3.39 3.78
CA LEU A 95 2.83 -2.61 3.32
C LEU A 95 3.80 -3.46 2.51
N GLU A 96 4.07 -4.70 2.93
CA GLU A 96 4.88 -5.63 2.14
C GLU A 96 4.27 -5.85 0.75
N ARG A 97 2.97 -6.16 0.67
CA ARG A 97 2.29 -6.34 -0.61
C ARG A 97 2.34 -5.12 -1.54
N VAL A 98 2.32 -3.93 -0.96
CA VAL A 98 2.49 -2.69 -1.72
C VAL A 98 3.92 -2.57 -2.27
N GLY A 99 4.94 -2.95 -1.48
CA GLY A 99 6.32 -3.07 -1.95
C GLY A 99 6.43 -4.06 -3.12
N ASP A 100 5.76 -5.20 -2.98
CA ASP A 100 5.69 -6.27 -3.99
C ASP A 100 5.09 -5.77 -5.32
N GLU A 101 3.99 -5.01 -5.26
CA GLU A 101 3.39 -4.40 -6.47
C GLU A 101 4.31 -3.30 -7.06
N ALA A 102 5.05 -2.54 -6.25
CA ALA A 102 6.05 -1.59 -6.74
C ALA A 102 7.23 -2.29 -7.43
N ASN A 103 7.73 -3.39 -6.85
CA ASN A 103 8.76 -4.25 -7.44
C ASN A 103 8.29 -4.89 -8.75
N LYS A 104 7.02 -5.32 -8.81
CA LYS A 104 6.41 -5.80 -10.05
C LYS A 104 6.38 -4.73 -11.13
N ILE A 105 5.96 -3.50 -10.80
CA ILE A 105 6.01 -2.36 -11.73
C ILE A 105 7.43 -2.18 -12.27
N ALA A 106 8.43 -2.13 -11.40
CA ALA A 106 9.82 -1.95 -11.80
C ALA A 106 10.34 -3.05 -12.75
N ARG A 107 10.04 -4.32 -12.44
CA ARG A 107 10.42 -5.47 -13.30
C ARG A 107 9.76 -5.40 -14.68
N MET A 108 8.49 -5.03 -14.73
CA MET A 108 7.76 -4.87 -15.98
C MET A 108 8.30 -3.71 -16.81
N VAL A 109 8.59 -2.56 -16.19
CA VAL A 109 9.22 -1.42 -16.86
C VAL A 109 10.54 -1.82 -17.50
N LYS A 110 11.41 -2.54 -16.78
CA LYS A 110 12.68 -3.04 -17.31
C LYS A 110 12.47 -3.94 -18.53
N SER A 111 11.52 -4.88 -18.45
CA SER A 111 11.18 -5.76 -19.57
C SER A 111 10.65 -4.99 -20.80
N ILE A 112 9.82 -3.97 -20.58
CA ILE A 112 9.31 -3.09 -21.65
C ILE A 112 10.45 -2.34 -22.34
N ILE A 113 11.41 -1.82 -21.58
CA ILE A 113 12.59 -1.13 -22.11
C ILE A 113 13.44 -2.09 -22.96
N GLU A 114 13.75 -3.27 -22.43
CA GLU A 114 14.57 -4.30 -23.09
C GLU A 114 13.92 -4.80 -24.40
N SER A 115 12.59 -4.89 -24.46
CA SER A 115 11.85 -5.27 -25.66
C SER A 115 11.83 -4.19 -26.76
N GLY A 116 12.19 -2.94 -26.44
CA GLY A 116 12.09 -1.80 -27.35
C GLY A 116 10.66 -1.26 -27.52
N SER A 117 9.69 -1.77 -26.77
CA SER A 117 8.26 -1.41 -26.88
C SER A 117 7.90 -0.07 -26.24
N ALA A 118 8.82 0.55 -25.49
CA ALA A 118 8.60 1.78 -24.73
C ALA A 118 7.96 2.92 -25.54
N ARG A 119 8.34 3.10 -26.81
CA ARG A 119 7.84 4.18 -27.67
C ARG A 119 6.42 3.96 -28.21
N ALA A 120 5.89 2.73 -28.12
CA ALA A 120 4.58 2.37 -28.65
C ALA A 120 3.47 2.46 -27.59
N LEU A 121 3.80 2.82 -26.35
CA LEU A 121 2.91 2.69 -25.20
C LEU A 121 2.42 4.03 -24.67
N PRO A 122 1.10 4.21 -24.44
CA PRO A 122 0.55 5.41 -23.81
C PRO A 122 0.75 5.41 -22.28
N CYS A 123 1.98 5.24 -21.79
CA CYS A 123 2.28 5.13 -20.34
C CYS A 123 1.85 6.35 -19.51
N THR A 124 1.77 7.53 -20.13
CA THR A 124 1.34 8.77 -19.46
C THR A 124 -0.09 8.71 -18.92
N GLU A 125 -0.93 7.86 -19.51
CA GLU A 125 -2.30 7.62 -19.04
C GLU A 125 -2.34 6.99 -17.64
N LEU A 126 -1.29 6.29 -17.21
CA LEU A 126 -1.21 5.70 -15.87
C LEU A 126 -0.78 6.69 -14.78
N ARG A 127 -0.32 7.89 -15.15
CA ARG A 127 0.19 8.88 -14.19
C ARG A 127 -0.85 9.25 -13.15
N ILE A 128 -2.10 9.48 -13.56
CA ILE A 128 -3.17 9.93 -12.67
C ILE A 128 -3.47 8.84 -11.62
N ALA A 129 -3.70 7.60 -12.06
CA ALA A 129 -3.93 6.47 -11.17
C ALA A 129 -2.74 6.25 -10.21
N ALA A 130 -1.52 6.39 -10.71
CA ALA A 130 -0.29 6.26 -9.93
C ALA A 130 -0.16 7.33 -8.83
N ASP A 131 -0.45 8.60 -9.16
CA ASP A 131 -0.43 9.70 -8.21
C ASP A 131 -1.55 9.55 -7.15
N LEU A 132 -2.73 9.06 -7.54
CA LEU A 132 -3.83 8.75 -6.62
C LEU A 132 -3.43 7.63 -5.65
N ALA A 133 -2.93 6.50 -6.16
CA ALA A 133 -2.53 5.36 -5.34
C ALA A 133 -1.42 5.73 -4.33
N SER A 134 -0.39 6.44 -4.78
CA SER A 134 0.67 6.95 -3.90
C SER A 134 0.13 7.95 -2.86
N GLY A 135 -0.81 8.81 -3.27
CA GLY A 135 -1.50 9.74 -2.39
C GLY A 135 -2.33 9.06 -1.30
N LEU A 136 -3.08 8.02 -1.65
CA LEU A 136 -3.87 7.23 -0.70
C LEU A 136 -2.99 6.52 0.31
N LEU A 137 -1.89 5.89 -0.12
CA LEU A 137 -0.98 5.22 0.81
C LEU A 137 -0.39 6.20 1.82
N ARG A 138 0.07 7.38 1.36
CA ARG A 138 0.59 8.42 2.26
C ARG A 138 -0.47 8.87 3.26
N LYS A 139 -1.70 9.12 2.81
CA LYS A 139 -2.83 9.45 3.70
C LYS A 139 -3.10 8.33 4.70
N ALA A 140 -3.03 7.07 4.28
CA ALA A 140 -3.24 5.91 5.14
C ALA A 140 -2.17 5.82 6.23
N LEU A 141 -0.90 6.05 5.89
CA LEU A 141 0.20 6.10 6.85
C LEU A 141 0.05 7.27 7.84
N ASP A 142 -0.29 8.47 7.36
CA ASP A 142 -0.54 9.64 8.20
C ASP A 142 -1.71 9.41 9.17
N ALA A 143 -2.80 8.84 8.67
CA ALA A 143 -3.97 8.50 9.47
C ALA A 143 -3.64 7.39 10.48
N PHE A 144 -2.84 6.40 10.10
CA PHE A 144 -2.43 5.30 10.98
C PHE A 144 -1.57 5.81 12.14
N ALA A 145 -0.59 6.68 11.86
CA ALA A 145 0.27 7.28 12.88
C ALA A 145 -0.51 8.08 13.95
N ARG A 146 -1.67 8.63 13.58
CA ARG A 146 -2.52 9.45 14.45
C ARG A 146 -3.76 8.71 14.96
N LEU A 147 -3.97 7.46 14.51
CA LEU A 147 -5.22 6.73 14.67
C LEU A 147 -6.45 7.57 14.29
N ASP A 148 -6.35 8.30 13.18
CA ASP A 148 -7.36 9.24 12.72
C ASP A 148 -8.46 8.53 11.91
N THR A 149 -9.60 8.28 12.55
CA THR A 149 -10.76 7.65 11.90
C THR A 149 -11.43 8.54 10.86
N ALA A 150 -11.32 9.87 10.97
CA ALA A 150 -11.88 10.77 9.97
C ALA A 150 -11.04 10.74 8.68
N GLY A 151 -9.71 10.74 8.84
CA GLY A 151 -8.77 10.49 7.75
C GLY A 151 -9.00 9.13 7.09
N ALA A 152 -9.18 8.07 7.88
CA ALA A 152 -9.53 6.74 7.38
C ALA A 152 -10.81 6.75 6.52
N LEU A 153 -11.88 7.42 6.99
CA LEU A 153 -13.12 7.53 6.22
C LEU A 153 -12.94 8.28 4.89
N SER A 154 -12.10 9.31 4.86
CA SER A 154 -11.79 10.04 3.61
C SER A 154 -11.11 9.12 2.59
N ILE A 155 -10.17 8.30 3.02
CA ILE A 155 -9.46 7.34 2.16
C ILE A 155 -10.44 6.36 1.52
N LEU A 156 -11.36 5.80 2.31
CA LEU A 156 -12.37 4.86 1.80
C LEU A 156 -13.30 5.48 0.75
N LYS A 157 -13.54 6.80 0.81
CA LYS A 157 -14.35 7.53 -0.19
C LYS A 157 -13.58 7.85 -1.47
N GLU A 158 -12.27 7.98 -1.36
CA GLU A 158 -11.39 8.35 -2.48
C GLU A 158 -10.93 7.12 -3.28
N ASP A 159 -10.97 5.93 -2.68
CA ASP A 159 -10.59 4.66 -3.30
C ASP A 159 -11.36 4.36 -4.60
N ASP A 160 -12.67 4.65 -4.62
CA ASP A 160 -13.54 4.50 -5.80
C ASP A 160 -13.04 5.29 -7.04
N LEU A 161 -12.20 6.31 -6.84
CA LEU A 161 -11.62 7.09 -7.95
C LEU A 161 -10.54 6.30 -8.70
N ILE A 162 -9.75 5.48 -7.99
CA ILE A 162 -8.70 4.66 -8.62
C ILE A 162 -9.34 3.59 -9.50
N ASP A 163 -10.40 2.95 -9.02
CA ASP A 163 -11.18 1.98 -9.79
C ASP A 163 -11.75 2.59 -11.07
N GLN A 164 -12.28 3.81 -10.98
CA GLN A 164 -12.80 4.54 -12.15
C GLN A 164 -11.71 4.86 -13.17
N GLU A 165 -10.53 5.29 -12.72
CA GLU A 165 -9.38 5.54 -13.59
C GLU A 165 -8.88 4.23 -14.24
N PHE A 166 -8.84 3.13 -13.49
CA PHE A 166 -8.50 1.81 -14.00
C PHE A 166 -9.49 1.37 -15.10
N ASP A 167 -10.79 1.42 -14.83
CA ASP A 167 -11.83 1.06 -15.81
C ASP A 167 -11.77 1.93 -17.07
N GLY A 168 -11.55 3.23 -16.89
CA GLY A 168 -11.36 4.18 -17.99
C GLY A 168 -10.13 3.81 -18.83
N PHE A 169 -9.03 3.47 -18.19
CA PHE A 169 -7.80 3.04 -18.85
C PHE A 169 -7.96 1.73 -19.63
N VAL A 170 -8.65 0.73 -19.06
CA VAL A 170 -8.94 -0.54 -19.76
C VAL A 170 -9.70 -0.30 -21.06
N ARG A 171 -10.73 0.57 -21.04
CA ARG A 171 -11.49 0.91 -22.26
C ARG A 171 -10.62 1.54 -23.34
N LYS A 172 -9.68 2.41 -22.96
CA LYS A 172 -8.71 3.02 -23.90
C LYS A 172 -7.77 1.98 -24.47
N LEU A 173 -7.25 1.05 -23.67
CA LEU A 173 -6.40 -0.03 -24.16
C LEU A 173 -7.11 -0.91 -25.19
N VAL A 174 -8.40 -1.21 -24.99
CA VAL A 174 -9.19 -1.95 -25.99
C VAL A 174 -9.22 -1.20 -27.33
N THR A 175 -9.41 0.12 -27.32
CA THR A 175 -9.38 0.90 -28.57
C THR A 175 -8.01 0.87 -29.26
N TYR A 176 -6.90 0.98 -28.51
CA TYR A 176 -5.55 0.86 -29.09
C TYR A 176 -5.31 -0.51 -29.75
N MET A 177 -5.74 -1.58 -29.08
CA MET A 177 -5.60 -2.94 -29.59
C MET A 177 -6.45 -3.19 -30.84
N MET A 178 -7.62 -2.56 -30.94
CA MET A 178 -8.49 -2.63 -32.13
C MET A 178 -7.93 -1.83 -33.31
N GLU A 179 -7.30 -0.68 -33.05
CA GLU A 179 -6.70 0.17 -34.07
C GLU A 179 -5.44 -0.46 -34.70
N ASP A 180 -4.56 -1.05 -33.90
CA ASP A 180 -3.41 -1.80 -34.37
C ASP A 180 -3.18 -3.09 -33.56
N PRO A 181 -3.53 -4.28 -34.10
CA PRO A 181 -3.33 -5.56 -33.43
C PRO A 181 -1.89 -5.86 -33.02
N ARG A 182 -0.89 -5.19 -33.60
CA ARG A 182 0.52 -5.32 -33.16
C ARG A 182 0.77 -4.75 -31.77
N THR A 183 -0.14 -3.92 -31.25
CA THR A 183 -0.05 -3.32 -29.91
C THR A 183 -0.67 -4.18 -28.81
N ILE A 184 -1.23 -5.36 -29.13
CA ILE A 184 -1.89 -6.24 -28.14
C ILE A 184 -0.94 -6.61 -27.00
N SER A 185 0.24 -7.19 -27.30
CA SER A 185 1.15 -7.61 -26.23
C SER A 185 1.64 -6.44 -25.36
N PRO A 186 2.12 -5.31 -25.93
CA PRO A 186 2.45 -4.13 -25.11
C PRO A 186 1.27 -3.57 -24.31
N SER A 187 0.04 -3.59 -24.85
CA SER A 187 -1.16 -3.14 -24.14
C SER A 187 -1.50 -4.04 -22.95
N LEU A 188 -1.26 -5.35 -23.06
CA LEU A 188 -1.41 -6.28 -21.94
C LEU A 188 -0.39 -6.00 -20.83
N ASP A 189 0.85 -5.62 -21.17
CA ASP A 189 1.84 -5.21 -20.18
C ASP A 189 1.36 -3.96 -19.42
N LEU A 190 0.81 -2.97 -20.14
CA LEU A 190 0.21 -1.80 -19.50
C LEU A 190 -1.00 -2.13 -18.63
N LEU A 191 -1.83 -3.10 -19.02
CA LEU A 191 -2.95 -3.55 -18.20
C LEU A 191 -2.47 -4.12 -16.86
N PHE A 192 -1.42 -4.92 -16.86
CA PHE A 192 -0.85 -5.46 -15.64
C PHE A 192 -0.20 -4.39 -14.76
N LEU A 193 0.43 -3.37 -15.36
CA LEU A 193 0.92 -2.19 -14.64
C LEU A 193 -0.22 -1.39 -14.00
N ALA A 194 -1.30 -1.14 -14.74
CA ALA A 194 -2.49 -0.49 -14.23
C ALA A 194 -3.09 -1.26 -13.04
N LYS A 195 -3.16 -2.59 -13.14
CA LYS A 195 -3.67 -3.44 -12.07
C LYS A 195 -2.76 -3.45 -10.85
N ALA A 196 -1.44 -3.36 -11.03
CA ALA A 196 -0.52 -3.22 -9.90
C ALA A 196 -0.72 -1.88 -9.16
N ILE A 197 -0.96 -0.79 -9.91
CA ILE A 197 -1.28 0.53 -9.34
C ILE A 197 -2.60 0.50 -8.57
N GLU A 198 -3.64 -0.12 -9.11
CA GLU A 198 -4.93 -0.25 -8.42
C GLU A 198 -4.80 -1.05 -7.12
N ARG A 199 -4.04 -2.15 -7.12
CA ARG A 199 -3.76 -2.92 -5.89
C ARG A 199 -3.04 -2.14 -4.81
N ILE A 200 -2.20 -1.17 -5.17
CA ILE A 200 -1.59 -0.25 -4.18
C ILE A 200 -2.70 0.55 -3.47
N GLY A 201 -3.71 1.01 -4.21
CA GLY A 201 -4.91 1.66 -3.67
C GLY A 201 -5.68 0.74 -2.70
N ASP A 202 -5.98 -0.48 -3.13
CA ASP A 202 -6.65 -1.50 -2.30
C ASP A 202 -5.93 -1.74 -0.97
N HIS A 203 -4.61 -1.83 -0.99
CA HIS A 203 -3.83 -2.02 0.23
C HIS A 203 -3.86 -0.78 1.14
N ALA A 204 -3.86 0.44 0.57
CA ALA A 204 -4.05 1.66 1.35
C ALA A 204 -5.44 1.73 2.00
N LYS A 205 -6.48 1.30 1.28
CA LYS A 205 -7.85 1.13 1.80
C LYS A 205 -7.89 0.15 2.97
N ASN A 206 -7.28 -1.02 2.83
CA ASN A 206 -7.21 -2.02 3.90
C ASN A 206 -6.55 -1.46 5.17
N ILE A 207 -5.49 -0.66 5.02
CA ILE A 207 -4.84 0.02 6.15
C ILE A 207 -5.80 0.99 6.83
N ALA A 208 -6.58 1.76 6.07
CA ALA A 208 -7.60 2.66 6.62
C ALA A 208 -8.69 1.91 7.40
N GLU A 209 -9.15 0.75 6.92
CA GLU A 209 -10.12 -0.09 7.65
C GLU A 209 -9.57 -0.57 9.00
N PHE A 210 -8.27 -0.89 9.08
CA PHE A 210 -7.64 -1.27 10.34
C PHE A 210 -7.58 -0.15 11.37
N ILE A 211 -7.46 1.12 10.94
CA ILE A 211 -7.54 2.27 11.84
C ILE A 211 -8.90 2.31 12.54
N ILE A 212 -9.98 2.11 11.79
CA ILE A 212 -11.34 2.06 12.33
C ILE A 212 -11.48 0.90 13.31
N TYR A 213 -10.95 -0.28 12.97
CA TYR A 213 -10.92 -1.43 13.87
C TYR A 213 -10.16 -1.15 15.18
N ILE A 214 -9.01 -0.48 15.13
CA ILE A 214 -8.22 -0.14 16.32
C ILE A 214 -9.03 0.76 17.27
N VAL A 215 -9.63 1.82 16.72
CA VAL A 215 -10.27 2.89 17.50
C VAL A 215 -11.67 2.50 17.96
N LYS A 216 -12.51 2.00 17.06
CA LYS A 216 -13.91 1.68 17.33
C LYS A 216 -14.15 0.23 17.72
N GLY A 217 -13.21 -0.67 17.43
CA GLY A 217 -13.39 -2.12 17.65
C GLY A 217 -14.38 -2.77 16.69
N ALA A 218 -14.84 -2.05 15.66
CA ALA A 218 -15.76 -2.52 14.65
C ALA A 218 -14.98 -3.00 13.42
N ASP A 219 -15.39 -4.15 12.87
CA ASP A 219 -14.90 -4.63 11.59
C ASP A 219 -15.80 -4.07 10.49
N VAL A 220 -15.26 -3.15 9.69
CA VAL A 220 -15.98 -2.43 8.64
C VAL A 220 -15.69 -2.98 7.23
N ARG A 221 -14.91 -4.06 7.16
CA ARG A 221 -14.54 -4.68 5.88
C ARG A 221 -15.76 -5.26 5.19
N HIS A 222 -15.84 -5.08 3.87
CA HIS A 222 -16.98 -5.53 3.05
C HIS A 222 -18.35 -4.98 3.49
N THR A 223 -18.37 -3.83 4.17
CA THR A 223 -19.61 -3.14 4.55
C THR A 223 -19.84 -1.92 3.65
N SER A 224 -21.09 -1.48 3.56
CA SER A 224 -21.44 -0.29 2.79
C SER A 224 -20.96 0.99 3.46
N MET A 225 -20.66 2.03 2.68
CA MET A 225 -20.23 3.33 3.24
C MET A 225 -21.20 3.91 4.29
N GLN A 226 -22.50 3.64 4.17
CA GLN A 226 -23.50 4.06 5.16
C GLN A 226 -23.33 3.35 6.51
N GLU A 227 -22.99 2.06 6.49
CA GLU A 227 -22.70 1.29 7.70
C GLU A 227 -21.41 1.76 8.37
N ILE A 228 -20.38 2.07 7.57
CA ILE A 228 -19.11 2.62 8.07
C ILE A 228 -19.35 3.97 8.76
N GLU A 229 -20.08 4.89 8.13
CA GLU A 229 -20.42 6.19 8.73
C GLU A 229 -21.24 6.04 10.02
N SER A 230 -22.13 5.05 10.08
CA SER A 230 -22.90 4.75 11.28
C SER A 230 -22.01 4.25 12.43
N ALA A 231 -21.05 3.38 12.14
CA ALA A 231 -20.09 2.85 13.12
C ALA A 231 -19.11 3.92 13.65
N LEU A 232 -18.95 5.03 12.92
CA LEU A 232 -18.08 6.14 13.30
C LEU A 232 -18.76 7.21 14.16
N LYS A 233 -20.10 7.24 14.20
CA LYS A 233 -20.87 8.06 15.15
C LYS A 233 -20.65 7.61 16.60
#